data_AF-A0A7G1NYQ3-F1
#
_entry.id   AF-A0A7G1NYQ3-F1
#
_cell.length_a   1.000
_cell.length_b   1.000
_cell.length_c   1.000
_cell.angle_alpha   90.00
_cell.angle_beta   90.00
_cell.angle_gamma   90.00
#
_symmetry.space_group_name_H-M   'P 1'
#
loop_
_entity.id
_entity.type
_entity.pdbx_description
1 polymer ?
#
loop_
_entity_poly.entity_id
_entity_poly.type
_entity_poly.pdbx_seq_one_letter_code
_entity_poly.pdbx_strand_id
1 'polypeptide(L)'
;MQGLLAAGCQVPAFRASSLLRSEEVQAFAPGALAQPVPMPDLNQYQTQSGWTANRRAQAQVEARARFERDWQAAQTAEGQRQQQLAAYRSEYERWVDVQLADVRRHNAGIREVTEGVRRCEPESVVEYFSGALYASTAWPEGFPRQVAAAYDPAARQLVLDWELPAYSIVPEVKSVRYMAAVDQDKEAPRPVGQRRALYREVLAQCMLLVLHELFAADELGALESVTLNGFVDGHDPTTGRPGHIHLATVMTSRSTFRDLHLAQVDAGSCLADALRGQLSPRPDQLTPVRPSRLPQDVGNRVVAHGSDEEPDLYDMDPIAFEHLVADLFRAMGMQAVTTQRSNDGGVDVDALDPTPIRGGKIVVQVKRYRNTVPPTAVRDLYGTAQDAGANKGVLVTTSKFGPGSHTFANGKPLELISGSELVDLLHRHGLRGRLGGGARQPSAQPTPSAQGDRLPDDYNVLGMSWTGSVALDVCALVCRGNRVLSDEHFVFFNNPQTADGSVRALPPTAPDKAAICVSFDGLPDEADRFVLVAAIDPEVNPDADLSGFTNACISLRDPGLAELGRLEVSDGRPLETALVLGSFRRRSNGDWDFVLGGKGYAGGLEELVQDFGIEVA
;
A
#
# COMPACT_ATOMS: atom_id res chain seq x y z
N MET A 1 21.64 -1.39 -13.65
CA MET A 1 21.34 -0.13 -14.37
C MET A 1 21.96 -0.10 -15.75
N GLN A 2 23.26 -0.40 -15.91
CA GLN A 2 23.82 -0.67 -17.25
C GLN A 2 23.47 -2.12 -17.64
N GLY A 3 23.03 -2.33 -18.88
CA GLY A 3 22.73 -3.65 -19.43
C GLY A 3 21.34 -4.21 -19.11
N LEU A 4 20.38 -3.38 -18.68
CA LEU A 4 18.99 -3.81 -18.47
C LEU A 4 18.42 -4.41 -19.77
N LEU A 5 18.58 -3.69 -20.89
CA LEU A 5 18.08 -4.16 -22.19
C LEU A 5 18.73 -5.47 -22.62
N ALA A 6 20.06 -5.57 -22.48
CA ALA A 6 20.81 -6.76 -22.87
C ALA A 6 20.46 -7.97 -22.00
N ALA A 7 20.29 -7.79 -20.69
CA ALA A 7 19.84 -8.84 -19.78
C ALA A 7 18.40 -9.25 -20.07
N GLY A 8 17.50 -8.29 -20.32
CA GLY A 8 16.11 -8.57 -20.67
C GLY A 8 15.96 -9.33 -21.98
N CYS A 9 16.81 -9.05 -22.98
CA CYS A 9 16.83 -9.80 -24.24
C CYS A 9 17.25 -11.29 -24.08
N GLN A 10 17.85 -11.67 -22.95
CA GLN A 10 18.22 -13.06 -22.67
C GLN A 10 17.10 -13.85 -21.98
N VAL A 11 16.09 -13.15 -21.45
CA VAL A 11 14.95 -13.79 -20.77
C VAL A 11 14.05 -14.44 -21.82
N PRO A 12 13.55 -15.67 -21.58
CA PRO A 12 12.61 -16.30 -22.50
C PRO A 12 11.35 -15.45 -22.66
N ALA A 13 10.91 -15.29 -23.90
CA ALA A 13 9.68 -14.56 -24.20
C ALA A 13 8.47 -15.19 -23.52
N PHE A 14 7.52 -14.35 -23.12
CA PHE A 14 6.24 -14.81 -22.59
C PHE A 14 5.50 -15.69 -23.60
N ARG A 15 4.87 -16.75 -23.11
CA ARG A 15 4.05 -17.70 -23.87
C ARG A 15 2.80 -18.01 -23.06
N ALA A 16 1.61 -17.82 -23.63
CA ALA A 16 0.37 -18.18 -22.92
C ALA A 16 0.32 -19.67 -22.51
N SER A 17 1.00 -20.55 -23.25
CA SER A 17 1.11 -21.96 -22.89
C SER A 17 1.81 -22.21 -21.55
N SER A 18 2.71 -21.32 -21.09
CA SER A 18 3.36 -21.47 -19.79
C SER A 18 2.43 -21.16 -18.61
N LEU A 19 1.26 -20.57 -18.86
CA LEU A 19 0.24 -20.30 -17.85
C LEU A 19 -0.75 -21.46 -17.66
N LEU A 20 -0.68 -22.49 -18.51
CA LEU A 20 -1.55 -23.66 -18.41
C LEU A 20 -1.12 -24.52 -17.20
N ARG A 21 -2.11 -24.89 -16.37
CA ARG A 21 -1.91 -25.73 -15.19
C ARG A 21 -2.11 -27.21 -15.55
N SER A 22 -1.30 -28.09 -14.97
CA SER A 22 -1.45 -29.54 -15.11
C SER A 22 -2.66 -30.04 -14.30
N GLU A 23 -3.35 -31.05 -14.81
CA GLU A 23 -4.44 -31.76 -14.11
C GLU A 23 -3.88 -32.84 -13.17
N GLU A 24 -2.91 -32.49 -12.32
CA GLU A 24 -2.32 -33.41 -11.34
C GLU A 24 -2.90 -33.15 -9.94
N VAL A 25 -3.39 -34.22 -9.29
CA VAL A 25 -3.94 -34.18 -7.93
C VAL A 25 -3.21 -35.17 -7.04
N GLN A 26 -3.03 -34.82 -5.77
CA GLN A 26 -2.40 -35.69 -4.78
C GLN A 26 -3.22 -36.99 -4.64
N ALA A 27 -2.56 -38.15 -4.62
CA ALA A 27 -3.23 -39.44 -4.47
C ALA A 27 -3.94 -39.58 -3.11
N PHE A 28 -5.06 -40.32 -3.09
CA PHE A 28 -5.81 -40.59 -1.86
C PHE A 28 -4.97 -41.37 -0.83
N ALA A 29 -4.82 -40.80 0.37
CA ALA A 29 -4.00 -41.37 1.44
C ALA A 29 -4.83 -41.57 2.73
N PRO A 30 -5.52 -42.71 2.90
CA PRO A 30 -6.41 -42.94 4.04
C PRO A 30 -5.71 -43.21 5.39
N GLY A 31 -4.37 -43.31 5.42
CA GLY A 31 -3.60 -43.49 6.65
C GLY A 31 -4.05 -44.71 7.46
N ALA A 32 -4.35 -44.51 8.75
CA ALA A 32 -4.82 -45.56 9.66
C ALA A 32 -6.14 -46.20 9.22
N LEU A 33 -7.01 -45.46 8.52
CA LEU A 33 -8.25 -46.00 7.97
C LEU A 33 -7.99 -47.01 6.84
N ALA A 34 -6.78 -47.12 6.31
CA ALA A 34 -6.43 -48.16 5.35
C ALA A 34 -6.36 -49.56 5.98
N GLN A 35 -6.09 -49.64 7.29
CA GLN A 35 -5.86 -50.90 7.99
C GLN A 35 -7.16 -51.41 8.63
N PRO A 36 -7.60 -52.65 8.33
CA PRO A 36 -8.76 -53.25 8.99
C PRO A 36 -8.55 -53.42 10.50
N VAL A 37 -9.64 -53.33 11.28
CA VAL A 37 -9.58 -53.64 12.71
C VAL A 37 -9.30 -55.14 12.88
N PRO A 38 -8.26 -55.53 13.65
CA PRO A 38 -7.96 -56.93 13.88
C PRO A 38 -9.09 -57.60 14.67
N MET A 39 -9.59 -58.72 14.17
CA MET A 39 -10.64 -59.48 14.83
C MET A 39 -10.06 -60.37 15.95
N PRO A 40 -10.72 -60.49 17.11
CA PRO A 40 -10.27 -61.37 18.18
C PRO A 40 -10.21 -62.84 17.71
N ASP A 41 -9.13 -63.54 18.06
CA ASP A 41 -8.99 -64.97 17.82
C ASP A 41 -9.45 -65.76 19.04
N LEU A 42 -10.39 -66.68 18.86
CA LEU A 42 -10.94 -67.54 19.90
C LEU A 42 -9.85 -68.32 20.66
N ASN A 43 -8.75 -68.68 20.01
CA ASN A 43 -7.66 -69.43 20.63
C ASN A 43 -6.95 -68.65 21.74
N GLN A 44 -6.94 -67.32 21.68
CA GLN A 44 -6.29 -66.46 22.68
C GLN A 44 -7.07 -66.36 23.99
N TYR A 45 -8.35 -66.73 23.97
CA TYR A 45 -9.24 -66.71 25.13
C TYR A 45 -9.35 -68.07 25.82
N GLN A 46 -8.77 -69.13 25.23
CA GLN A 46 -8.81 -70.47 25.82
C GLN A 46 -8.02 -70.52 27.14
N THR A 47 -8.71 -70.86 28.23
CA THR A 47 -8.09 -71.02 29.55
C THR A 47 -7.67 -72.47 29.78
N GLN A 48 -6.39 -72.72 30.04
CA GLN A 48 -5.87 -74.05 30.41
C GLN A 48 -5.98 -74.38 31.92
N SER A 49 -6.59 -73.51 32.75
CA SER A 49 -6.45 -73.58 34.20
C SER A 49 -7.76 -73.84 34.95
N GLY A 50 -7.85 -74.98 35.64
CA GLY A 50 -8.82 -75.24 36.69
C GLY A 50 -8.69 -76.64 37.29
N TRP A 51 -8.27 -76.71 38.56
CA TRP A 51 -8.03 -77.98 39.29
C TRP A 51 -9.31 -78.79 39.54
N THR A 52 -10.50 -78.19 39.42
CA THR A 52 -11.81 -78.85 39.58
C THR A 52 -12.69 -78.66 38.35
N ALA A 53 -13.60 -79.62 38.07
CA ALA A 53 -14.49 -79.58 36.91
C ALA A 53 -15.39 -78.33 36.88
N ASN A 54 -15.93 -77.90 38.04
CA ASN A 54 -16.75 -76.70 38.15
C ASN A 54 -15.98 -75.41 37.83
N ARG A 55 -14.74 -75.25 38.31
CA ARG A 55 -13.93 -74.06 37.98
C ARG A 55 -13.55 -74.01 36.51
N ARG A 56 -13.27 -75.17 35.87
CA ARG A 56 -13.01 -75.22 34.42
C ARG A 56 -14.24 -74.79 33.61
N ALA A 57 -15.43 -75.25 33.99
CA ALA A 57 -16.67 -74.84 33.32
C ALA A 57 -16.92 -73.34 33.47
N GLN A 58 -16.74 -72.77 34.67
CA GLN A 58 -16.88 -71.33 34.91
C GLN A 58 -15.86 -70.50 34.11
N ALA A 59 -14.58 -70.88 34.10
CA ALA A 59 -13.53 -70.19 33.36
C ALA A 59 -13.76 -70.22 31.84
N GLN A 60 -14.35 -71.30 31.31
CA GLN A 60 -14.74 -71.39 29.89
C GLN A 60 -15.92 -70.47 29.55
N VAL A 61 -16.93 -70.37 30.43
CA VAL A 61 -18.06 -69.46 30.24
C VAL A 61 -17.60 -68.00 30.27
N GLU A 62 -16.74 -67.63 31.21
CA GLU A 62 -16.18 -66.27 31.29
C GLU A 62 -15.30 -65.92 30.09
N ALA A 63 -14.44 -66.86 29.64
CA ALA A 63 -13.62 -66.69 28.46
C ALA A 63 -14.46 -66.46 27.20
N ARG A 64 -15.54 -67.24 27.03
CA ARG A 64 -16.47 -67.10 25.92
C ARG A 64 -17.23 -65.78 25.96
N ALA A 65 -17.69 -65.35 27.13
CA ALA A 65 -18.33 -64.05 27.31
C ALA A 65 -17.38 -62.85 27.09
N ARG A 66 -16.07 -63.00 27.36
CA ARG A 66 -15.06 -61.99 26.99
C ARG A 66 -14.86 -61.95 25.48
N PHE A 67 -14.66 -63.10 24.85
CA PHE A 67 -14.54 -63.21 23.39
C PHE A 67 -15.74 -62.60 22.66
N GLU A 68 -16.97 -62.94 23.07
CA GLU A 68 -18.18 -62.41 22.44
C GLU A 68 -18.28 -60.88 22.55
N ARG A 69 -17.92 -60.31 23.72
CA ARG A 69 -17.87 -58.86 23.91
C ARG A 69 -16.81 -58.19 23.06
N ASP A 70 -15.59 -58.72 23.06
CA ASP A 70 -14.48 -58.15 22.29
C ASP A 70 -14.72 -58.28 20.78
N TRP A 71 -15.36 -59.37 20.34
CA TRP A 71 -15.76 -59.58 18.95
C TRP A 71 -16.85 -58.61 18.51
N GLN A 72 -17.87 -58.38 19.34
CA GLN A 72 -18.89 -57.35 19.07
C GLN A 72 -18.29 -55.94 19.04
N ALA A 73 -17.37 -55.63 19.94
CA ALA A 73 -16.65 -54.37 19.97
C ALA A 73 -15.81 -54.18 18.69
N ALA A 74 -15.06 -55.21 18.28
CA ALA A 74 -14.26 -55.19 17.05
C ALA A 74 -15.11 -55.05 15.79
N GLN A 75 -16.26 -55.74 15.71
CA GLN A 75 -17.21 -55.57 14.60
C GLN A 75 -17.76 -54.14 14.54
N THR A 76 -18.13 -53.57 15.69
CA THR A 76 -18.66 -52.20 15.75
C THR A 76 -17.58 -51.20 15.32
N ALA A 77 -16.35 -51.37 15.79
CA ALA A 77 -15.20 -50.54 15.41
C ALA A 77 -14.88 -50.67 13.91
N GLU A 78 -14.91 -51.87 13.34
CA GLU A 78 -14.71 -52.10 11.91
C GLU A 78 -15.82 -51.45 11.06
N GLY A 79 -17.07 -51.54 11.50
CA GLY A 79 -18.19 -50.86 10.86
C GLY A 79 -18.03 -49.33 10.88
N GLN A 80 -17.60 -48.76 12.01
CA GLN A 80 -17.30 -47.33 12.12
C GLN A 80 -16.12 -46.92 11.21
N ARG A 81 -15.04 -47.71 11.17
CA ARG A 81 -13.89 -47.46 10.30
C ARG A 81 -14.29 -47.45 8.83
N GLN A 82 -15.12 -48.40 8.39
CA GLN A 82 -15.62 -48.46 7.01
C GLN A 82 -16.48 -47.25 6.65
N GLN A 83 -17.35 -46.81 7.56
CA GLN A 83 -18.15 -45.58 7.37
C GLN A 83 -17.26 -44.34 7.27
N GLN A 84 -16.26 -44.20 8.13
CA GLN A 84 -15.29 -43.10 8.09
C GLN A 84 -14.45 -43.11 6.82
N LEU A 85 -13.97 -44.28 6.39
CA LEU A 85 -13.22 -44.44 5.15
C LEU A 85 -14.06 -44.07 3.93
N ALA A 86 -15.33 -44.47 3.89
CA ALA A 86 -16.25 -44.13 2.81
C ALA A 86 -16.59 -42.63 2.77
N ALA A 87 -16.79 -42.01 3.94
CA ALA A 87 -17.00 -40.57 4.06
C ALA A 87 -15.75 -39.79 3.58
N TYR A 88 -14.56 -40.18 4.06
CA TYR A 88 -13.31 -39.52 3.67
C TYR A 88 -13.03 -39.68 2.17
N ARG A 89 -13.29 -40.86 1.60
CA ARG A 89 -13.16 -41.07 0.16
C ARG A 89 -14.11 -40.18 -0.65
N SER A 90 -15.36 -40.06 -0.21
CA SER A 90 -16.35 -39.18 -0.87
C SER A 90 -16.00 -37.69 -0.74
N GLU A 91 -15.35 -37.28 0.36
CA GLU A 91 -14.82 -35.91 0.53
C GLU A 91 -13.62 -35.66 -0.38
N TYR A 92 -12.69 -36.61 -0.46
CA TYR A 92 -11.55 -36.53 -1.35
C TYR A 92 -11.97 -36.47 -2.82
N GLU A 93 -12.93 -37.30 -3.25
CA GLU A 93 -13.45 -37.28 -4.63
C GLU A 93 -14.08 -35.92 -4.96
N ARG A 94 -14.91 -35.37 -4.05
CA ARG A 94 -15.46 -34.01 -4.21
C ARG A 94 -14.38 -32.93 -4.28
N TRP A 95 -13.35 -33.03 -3.43
CA TRP A 95 -12.23 -32.09 -3.45
C TRP A 95 -11.45 -32.17 -4.77
N VAL A 96 -11.16 -33.38 -5.26
CA VAL A 96 -10.50 -33.60 -6.56
C VAL A 96 -11.32 -33.00 -7.69
N ASP A 97 -12.64 -33.25 -7.72
CA ASP A 97 -13.52 -32.70 -8.76
C ASP A 97 -13.51 -31.17 -8.78
N VAL A 98 -13.55 -30.53 -7.60
CA VAL A 98 -13.46 -29.07 -7.48
C VAL A 98 -12.09 -28.56 -7.98
N GLN A 99 -10.99 -29.17 -7.53
CA GLN A 99 -9.64 -28.76 -7.95
C GLN A 99 -9.44 -28.90 -9.46
N LEU A 100 -9.86 -30.02 -10.05
CA LEU A 100 -9.75 -30.24 -11.49
C LEU A 100 -10.68 -29.31 -12.28
N ALA A 101 -11.88 -29.03 -11.78
CA ALA A 101 -12.78 -28.07 -12.41
C ALA A 101 -12.18 -26.66 -12.44
N ASP A 102 -11.51 -26.23 -11.38
CA ASP A 102 -10.84 -24.92 -11.32
C ASP A 102 -9.64 -24.85 -12.26
N VAL A 103 -8.80 -25.91 -12.32
CA VAL A 103 -7.70 -26.03 -13.29
C VAL A 103 -8.23 -25.95 -14.73
N ARG A 104 -9.31 -26.67 -15.03
CA ARG A 104 -9.93 -26.66 -16.36
C ARG A 104 -10.53 -25.31 -16.72
N ARG A 105 -11.17 -24.62 -15.76
CA ARG A 105 -11.73 -23.28 -15.95
C ARG A 105 -10.63 -22.27 -16.25
N HIS A 106 -9.55 -22.27 -15.46
CA HIS A 106 -8.35 -21.45 -15.71
C HIS A 106 -7.78 -21.68 -17.11
N ASN A 107 -7.52 -22.95 -17.46
CA ASN A 107 -6.98 -23.32 -18.77
C ASN A 107 -7.94 -23.01 -19.94
N ALA A 108 -9.25 -23.05 -19.73
CA ALA A 108 -10.24 -22.64 -20.71
C ALA A 108 -10.18 -21.12 -20.94
N GLY A 109 -10.09 -20.33 -19.87
CA GLY A 109 -9.92 -18.89 -19.97
C GLY A 109 -8.66 -18.48 -20.73
N ILE A 110 -7.51 -19.10 -20.44
CA ILE A 110 -6.25 -18.80 -21.17
C ILE A 110 -6.43 -19.02 -22.67
N ARG A 111 -7.11 -20.10 -23.05
CA ARG A 111 -7.40 -20.42 -24.46
C ARG A 111 -8.36 -19.43 -25.09
N GLU A 112 -9.37 -18.97 -24.35
CA GLU A 112 -10.34 -17.97 -24.82
C GLU A 112 -9.66 -16.64 -25.13
N VAL A 113 -8.83 -16.12 -24.21
CA VAL A 113 -8.07 -14.88 -24.43
C VAL A 113 -7.11 -15.05 -25.62
N THR A 114 -6.40 -16.17 -25.69
CA THR A 114 -5.47 -16.46 -26.80
C THR A 114 -6.20 -16.51 -28.15
N GLU A 115 -7.42 -17.06 -28.21
CA GLU A 115 -8.23 -17.07 -29.42
C GLU A 115 -8.82 -15.69 -29.75
N GLY A 116 -9.16 -14.87 -28.74
CA GLY A 116 -9.54 -13.47 -28.92
C GLY A 116 -8.40 -12.62 -29.51
N VAL A 117 -7.16 -12.84 -29.06
CA VAL A 117 -5.95 -12.21 -29.63
C VAL A 117 -5.79 -12.56 -31.11
N ARG A 118 -6.00 -13.84 -31.47
CA ARG A 118 -5.97 -14.29 -32.87
C ARG A 118 -7.01 -13.57 -33.73
N ARG A 119 -8.19 -13.34 -33.17
CA ARG A 119 -9.29 -12.58 -33.80
C ARG A 119 -9.09 -11.06 -33.75
N CYS A 120 -8.00 -10.57 -33.15
CA CYS A 120 -7.71 -9.15 -32.94
C CYS A 120 -8.80 -8.43 -32.12
N GLU A 121 -9.39 -9.11 -31.14
CA GLU A 121 -10.38 -8.53 -30.24
C GLU A 121 -9.69 -7.57 -29.25
N PRO A 122 -10.12 -6.29 -29.15
CA PRO A 122 -9.39 -5.28 -28.37
C PRO A 122 -9.14 -5.66 -26.92
N GLU A 123 -10.15 -6.18 -26.22
CA GLU A 123 -10.04 -6.56 -24.81
C GLU A 123 -9.04 -7.70 -24.62
N SER A 124 -9.14 -8.77 -25.40
CA SER A 124 -8.22 -9.92 -25.30
C SER A 124 -6.78 -9.54 -25.65
N VAL A 125 -6.58 -8.65 -26.64
CA VAL A 125 -5.26 -8.14 -27.01
C VAL A 125 -4.65 -7.32 -25.87
N VAL A 126 -5.42 -6.39 -25.31
CA VAL A 126 -4.97 -5.58 -24.16
C VAL A 126 -4.63 -6.49 -22.98
N GLU A 127 -5.50 -7.45 -22.65
CA GLU A 127 -5.28 -8.37 -21.53
C GLU A 127 -4.00 -9.19 -21.72
N TYR A 128 -3.87 -9.86 -22.86
CA TYR A 128 -2.71 -10.70 -23.20
C TYR A 128 -1.39 -9.94 -23.11
N PHE A 129 -1.30 -8.79 -23.79
CA PHE A 129 -0.02 -8.09 -23.89
C PHE A 129 0.42 -7.44 -22.60
N SER A 130 -0.50 -6.95 -21.76
CA SER A 130 -0.02 -6.43 -20.47
C SER A 130 0.13 -7.52 -19.42
N GLY A 131 -0.57 -8.66 -19.53
CA GLY A 131 -0.22 -9.86 -18.79
C GLY A 131 1.18 -10.37 -19.12
N ALA A 132 1.59 -10.29 -20.39
CA ALA A 132 2.96 -10.60 -20.80
C ALA A 132 4.00 -9.67 -20.13
N LEU A 133 3.71 -8.37 -20.03
CA LEU A 133 4.58 -7.41 -19.33
C LEU A 133 4.65 -7.68 -17.83
N TYR A 134 3.52 -8.00 -17.18
CA TYR A 134 3.49 -8.32 -15.75
C TYR A 134 4.21 -9.62 -15.40
N ALA A 135 4.12 -10.63 -16.27
CA ALA A 135 4.78 -11.91 -16.10
C ALA A 135 6.30 -11.87 -16.34
N SER A 136 6.83 -10.75 -16.87
CA SER A 136 8.26 -10.65 -17.17
C SER A 136 9.12 -10.63 -15.92
N THR A 137 10.19 -11.44 -15.96
CA THR A 137 11.25 -11.49 -14.95
C THR A 137 12.47 -10.64 -15.32
N ALA A 138 12.44 -9.93 -16.46
CA ALA A 138 13.53 -9.07 -16.91
C ALA A 138 13.70 -7.78 -16.08
N TRP A 139 12.66 -7.40 -15.33
CA TRP A 139 12.59 -6.13 -14.62
C TRP A 139 13.26 -6.18 -13.24
N PRO A 140 14.21 -5.27 -12.95
CA PRO A 140 14.86 -5.19 -11.64
C PRO A 140 13.87 -4.87 -10.51
N GLU A 141 14.24 -5.28 -9.29
CA GLU A 141 13.52 -4.92 -8.08
C GLU A 141 13.53 -3.39 -7.87
N GLY A 142 12.38 -2.83 -7.46
CA GLY A 142 12.20 -1.38 -7.25
C GLY A 142 11.87 -0.56 -8.51
N PHE A 143 11.73 -1.19 -9.69
CA PHE A 143 11.18 -0.51 -10.86
C PHE A 143 9.65 -0.52 -10.83
N PRO A 144 9.00 0.60 -11.21
CA PRO A 144 7.55 0.65 -11.32
C PRO A 144 7.03 -0.24 -12.45
N ARG A 145 5.75 -0.62 -12.37
CA ARG A 145 5.10 -1.53 -13.34
C ARG A 145 3.66 -1.13 -13.69
N GLN A 146 3.28 0.13 -13.51
CA GLN A 146 1.93 0.57 -13.92
C GLN A 146 1.83 0.63 -15.45
N VAL A 147 0.67 0.18 -15.96
CA VAL A 147 0.40 0.12 -17.39
C VAL A 147 -1.04 0.48 -17.71
N ALA A 148 -1.23 1.33 -18.72
CA ALA A 148 -2.53 1.58 -19.33
C ALA A 148 -2.43 1.27 -20.83
N ALA A 149 -3.40 0.55 -21.38
CA ALA A 149 -3.30 0.02 -22.74
C ALA A 149 -4.64 0.13 -23.47
N ALA A 150 -4.59 0.41 -24.76
CA ALA A 150 -5.74 0.30 -25.67
C ALA A 150 -5.30 -0.26 -27.02
N TYR A 151 -6.19 -0.94 -27.72
CA TYR A 151 -5.89 -1.57 -29.00
C TYR A 151 -6.80 -1.08 -30.12
N ASP A 152 -6.19 -0.70 -31.24
CA ASP A 152 -6.86 -0.33 -32.47
C ASP A 152 -6.89 -1.54 -33.42
N PRO A 153 -8.03 -2.24 -33.56
CA PRO A 153 -8.10 -3.46 -34.36
C PRO A 153 -7.98 -3.19 -35.87
N ALA A 154 -8.32 -1.99 -36.34
CA ALA A 154 -8.23 -1.65 -37.76
C ALA A 154 -6.77 -1.43 -38.18
N ALA A 155 -5.98 -0.78 -37.33
CA ALA A 155 -4.55 -0.53 -37.55
C ALA A 155 -3.64 -1.63 -36.98
N ARG A 156 -4.21 -2.63 -36.30
CA ARG A 156 -3.49 -3.65 -35.52
C ARG A 156 -2.41 -3.03 -34.64
N GLN A 157 -2.79 -1.94 -33.98
CA GLN A 157 -1.89 -1.08 -33.24
C GLN A 157 -2.23 -1.10 -31.75
N LEU A 158 -1.25 -1.42 -30.92
CA LEU A 158 -1.36 -1.29 -29.47
C LEU A 158 -0.82 0.08 -29.04
N VAL A 159 -1.60 0.82 -28.26
CA VAL A 159 -1.21 2.10 -27.63
C VAL A 159 -1.05 1.84 -26.14
N LEU A 160 0.15 2.07 -25.61
CA LEU A 160 0.54 1.73 -24.25
C LEU A 160 1.15 2.95 -23.54
N ASP A 161 0.70 3.21 -22.33
CA ASP A 161 1.37 4.06 -21.36
C ASP A 161 2.03 3.16 -20.30
N TRP A 162 3.32 3.37 -20.07
CA TRP A 162 4.13 2.59 -19.14
C TRP A 162 4.85 3.50 -18.14
N GLU A 163 4.80 3.14 -16.87
CA GLU A 163 5.48 3.91 -15.81
C GLU A 163 7.00 3.67 -15.84
N LEU A 164 7.74 4.76 -15.88
CA LEU A 164 9.20 4.77 -15.87
C LEU A 164 9.73 5.07 -14.46
N PRO A 165 10.91 4.55 -14.09
CA PRO A 165 11.50 4.84 -12.80
C PRO A 165 11.82 6.34 -12.66
N ALA A 166 11.65 6.88 -11.45
CA ALA A 166 12.02 8.25 -11.12
C ALA A 166 13.55 8.45 -11.07
N TYR A 167 14.00 9.72 -11.06
CA TYR A 167 15.43 10.07 -11.07
C TYR A 167 16.24 9.49 -9.89
N SER A 168 15.58 9.24 -8.76
CA SER A 168 16.16 8.61 -7.57
C SER A 168 16.73 7.21 -7.82
N ILE A 169 16.32 6.54 -8.91
CA ILE A 169 16.86 5.23 -9.29
C ILE A 169 18.36 5.25 -9.56
N VAL A 170 18.95 6.42 -9.87
CA VAL A 170 20.39 6.57 -10.09
C VAL A 170 21.07 7.05 -8.80
N PRO A 171 21.87 6.20 -8.12
CA PRO A 171 22.50 6.52 -6.85
C PRO A 171 23.41 7.74 -6.96
N GLU A 172 23.40 8.53 -5.89
CA GLU A 172 24.28 9.70 -5.75
C GLU A 172 25.73 9.30 -5.54
N VAL A 173 25.94 8.13 -4.93
CA VAL A 173 27.26 7.58 -4.61
C VAL A 173 27.77 6.74 -5.78
N LYS A 174 29.01 6.98 -6.20
CA LYS A 174 29.69 6.22 -7.26
C LYS A 174 30.35 4.96 -6.72
N SER A 175 31.01 5.05 -5.58
CA SER A 175 31.72 3.94 -4.95
C SER A 175 31.87 4.18 -3.47
N VAL A 176 31.78 3.12 -2.68
CA VAL A 176 32.09 3.11 -1.25
C VAL A 176 33.45 2.43 -1.08
N ARG A 177 34.35 3.03 -0.29
CA ARG A 177 35.64 2.45 0.04
C ARG A 177 35.80 2.39 1.56
N TYR A 178 35.85 1.17 2.08
CA TYR A 178 36.14 0.94 3.48
C TYR A 178 37.57 1.39 3.83
N MET A 179 37.71 2.25 4.83
CA MET A 179 38.96 2.77 5.34
C MET A 179 39.32 2.07 6.65
N ALA A 180 40.00 0.92 6.55
CA ALA A 180 40.37 0.07 7.68
C ALA A 180 41.17 0.78 8.81
N ALA A 181 41.87 1.87 8.50
CA ALA A 181 42.63 2.63 9.49
C ALA A 181 41.73 3.46 10.44
N VAL A 182 40.51 3.78 10.02
CA VAL A 182 39.57 4.64 10.76
C VAL A 182 38.24 3.92 11.00
N ASP A 183 38.13 2.66 10.57
CA ASP A 183 36.91 1.84 10.59
C ASP A 183 35.67 2.58 10.06
N GLN A 184 35.83 3.23 8.89
CA GLN A 184 34.78 4.05 8.28
C GLN A 184 34.69 3.83 6.78
N ASP A 185 33.47 3.89 6.26
CA ASP A 185 33.19 3.88 4.82
C ASP A 185 33.34 5.28 4.23
N LYS A 186 34.19 5.41 3.22
CA LYS A 186 34.35 6.64 2.44
C LYS A 186 33.60 6.54 1.13
N GLU A 187 32.56 7.36 1.02
CA GLU A 187 31.76 7.48 -0.20
C GLU A 187 32.41 8.47 -1.19
N ALA A 188 32.48 8.10 -2.46
CA ALA A 188 32.85 9.00 -3.54
C ALA A 188 31.58 9.43 -4.30
N PRO A 189 31.27 10.73 -4.40
CA PRO A 189 30.06 11.20 -5.07
C PRO A 189 30.16 10.97 -6.58
N ARG A 190 29.01 10.68 -7.20
CA ARG A 190 28.86 10.55 -8.64
C ARG A 190 28.62 11.94 -9.25
N PRO A 191 29.40 12.37 -10.26
CA PRO A 191 29.16 13.64 -10.95
C PRO A 191 27.74 13.74 -11.50
N VAL A 192 27.10 14.89 -11.33
CA VAL A 192 25.70 15.14 -11.78
C VAL A 192 25.54 14.87 -13.28
N GLY A 193 26.52 15.24 -14.11
CA GLY A 193 26.49 14.96 -15.55
C GLY A 193 26.46 13.45 -15.86
N GLN A 194 27.18 12.64 -15.08
CA GLN A 194 27.16 11.18 -15.21
C GLN A 194 25.81 10.60 -14.75
N ARG A 195 25.21 11.14 -13.67
CA ARG A 195 23.88 10.72 -13.21
C ARG A 195 22.81 10.99 -14.27
N ARG A 196 22.81 12.19 -14.86
CA ARG A 196 21.89 12.57 -15.94
C ARG A 196 22.01 11.66 -17.16
N ALA A 197 23.24 11.38 -17.60
CA ALA A 197 23.48 10.49 -18.74
C ALA A 197 22.97 9.07 -18.44
N LEU A 198 23.26 8.53 -17.25
CA LEU A 198 22.79 7.21 -16.86
C LEU A 198 21.28 7.13 -16.72
N TYR A 199 20.63 8.16 -16.18
CA TYR A 199 19.18 8.18 -16.06
C TYR A 199 18.51 8.15 -17.44
N ARG A 200 18.95 9.03 -18.34
CA ARG A 200 18.45 9.07 -19.73
C ARG A 200 18.62 7.71 -20.43
N GLU A 201 19.75 7.07 -20.22
CA GLU A 201 20.06 5.75 -20.76
C GLU A 201 19.17 4.64 -20.16
N VAL A 202 18.89 4.68 -18.85
CA VAL A 202 17.95 3.76 -18.19
C VAL A 202 16.54 3.90 -18.76
N LEU A 203 16.04 5.12 -18.94
CA LEU A 203 14.71 5.35 -19.53
C LEU A 203 14.63 4.78 -20.95
N ALA A 204 15.66 4.98 -21.78
CA ALA A 204 15.72 4.42 -23.12
C ALA A 204 15.72 2.89 -23.11
N GLN A 205 16.49 2.27 -22.20
CA GLN A 205 16.51 0.82 -22.03
C GLN A 205 15.15 0.27 -21.59
N CYS A 206 14.42 0.96 -20.70
CA CYS A 206 13.07 0.57 -20.30
C CYS A 206 12.12 0.56 -21.49
N MET A 207 12.11 1.64 -22.28
CA MET A 207 11.23 1.76 -23.46
C MET A 207 11.50 0.66 -24.48
N LEU A 208 12.78 0.38 -24.78
CA LEU A 208 13.16 -0.68 -25.71
C LEU A 208 12.84 -2.08 -25.16
N LEU A 209 12.97 -2.29 -23.84
CA LEU A 209 12.65 -3.56 -23.20
C LEU A 209 11.15 -3.85 -23.28
N VAL A 210 10.28 -2.88 -22.99
CA VAL A 210 8.83 -3.03 -23.15
C VAL A 210 8.47 -3.40 -24.59
N LEU A 211 9.02 -2.68 -25.58
CA LEU A 211 8.79 -3.00 -27.00
C LEU A 211 9.28 -4.42 -27.34
N HIS A 212 10.45 -4.82 -26.82
CA HIS A 212 10.99 -6.16 -27.01
C HIS A 212 10.04 -7.23 -26.47
N GLU A 213 9.55 -7.07 -25.24
CA GLU A 213 8.64 -8.01 -24.59
C GLU A 213 7.32 -8.13 -25.36
N LEU A 214 6.73 -7.01 -25.79
CA LEU A 214 5.50 -6.99 -26.57
C LEU A 214 5.65 -7.73 -27.90
N PHE A 215 6.68 -7.39 -28.69
CA PHE A 215 6.87 -8.04 -30.00
C PHE A 215 7.33 -9.49 -29.88
N ALA A 216 8.03 -9.87 -28.80
CA ALA A 216 8.43 -11.24 -28.53
C ALA A 216 7.27 -12.12 -28.06
N ALA A 217 6.32 -11.55 -27.30
CA ALA A 217 5.09 -12.20 -26.86
C ALA A 217 4.08 -12.41 -28.01
N ASP A 218 4.19 -11.65 -29.10
CA ASP A 218 3.28 -11.72 -30.25
C ASP A 218 3.53 -12.91 -31.18
N GLU A 219 3.15 -14.11 -30.73
CA GLU A 219 3.19 -15.34 -31.56
C GLU A 219 2.07 -15.38 -32.61
N LEU A 220 0.93 -14.81 -32.28
CA LEU A 220 -0.28 -14.84 -33.11
C LEU A 220 -0.29 -13.75 -34.19
N GLY A 221 0.70 -12.88 -34.16
CA GLY A 221 0.88 -11.80 -35.12
C GLY A 221 -0.11 -10.66 -34.94
N ALA A 222 -0.74 -10.50 -33.78
CA ALA A 222 -1.76 -9.48 -33.52
C ALA A 222 -1.23 -8.06 -33.72
N LEU A 223 0.07 -7.79 -33.52
CA LEU A 223 0.64 -6.45 -33.55
C LEU A 223 1.35 -6.14 -34.87
N GLU A 224 0.84 -5.15 -35.60
CA GLU A 224 1.56 -4.54 -36.72
C GLU A 224 2.47 -3.39 -36.25
N SER A 225 2.00 -2.60 -35.29
CA SER A 225 2.77 -1.52 -34.67
C SER A 225 2.41 -1.31 -33.21
N VAL A 226 3.32 -0.67 -32.48
CA VAL A 226 3.12 -0.28 -31.07
C VAL A 226 3.44 1.19 -30.92
N THR A 227 2.56 1.93 -30.26
CA THR A 227 2.82 3.25 -29.71
C THR A 227 3.04 3.10 -28.22
N LEU A 228 4.22 3.46 -27.75
CA LEU A 228 4.62 3.36 -26.35
C LEU A 228 4.94 4.76 -25.81
N ASN A 229 4.28 5.14 -24.72
CA ASN A 229 4.56 6.37 -23.99
C ASN A 229 5.05 6.02 -22.58
N GLY A 230 6.19 6.58 -22.20
CA GLY A 230 6.76 6.41 -20.87
C GLY A 230 6.45 7.61 -20.00
N PHE A 231 5.77 7.41 -18.87
CA PHE A 231 5.42 8.47 -17.92
C PHE A 231 6.09 8.29 -16.56
N VAL A 232 6.20 9.37 -15.81
CA VAL A 232 6.60 9.36 -14.39
C VAL A 232 5.57 10.18 -13.63
N ASP A 233 5.23 9.73 -12.43
CA ASP A 233 4.39 10.50 -11.52
C ASP A 233 5.16 11.71 -10.97
N GLY A 234 4.54 12.88 -11.09
CA GLY A 234 5.14 14.12 -10.64
C GLY A 234 4.09 15.21 -10.47
N HIS A 235 4.56 16.38 -10.06
CA HIS A 235 3.73 17.57 -10.02
C HIS A 235 3.98 18.36 -11.30
N ASP A 236 2.93 18.77 -11.98
CA ASP A 236 3.07 19.70 -13.10
C ASP A 236 3.69 21.01 -12.57
N PRO A 237 4.87 21.42 -13.05
CA PRO A 237 5.56 22.61 -12.57
C PRO A 237 4.76 23.91 -12.82
N THR A 238 3.76 23.87 -13.69
CA THR A 238 2.92 25.03 -14.04
C THR A 238 1.66 25.11 -13.17
N THR A 239 1.07 23.97 -12.80
CA THR A 239 -0.21 23.91 -12.09
C THR A 239 -0.10 23.41 -10.64
N GLY A 240 1.05 22.83 -10.26
CA GLY A 240 1.30 22.23 -8.95
C GLY A 240 0.50 20.96 -8.67
N ARG A 241 -0.32 20.50 -9.63
CA ARG A 241 -1.18 19.33 -9.47
C ARG A 241 -0.39 18.05 -9.73
N PRO A 242 -0.64 16.98 -8.95
CA PRO A 242 -0.11 15.66 -9.28
C PRO A 242 -0.68 15.20 -10.62
N GLY A 243 0.14 14.56 -11.43
CA GLY A 243 -0.26 14.00 -12.72
C GLY A 243 0.87 13.23 -13.41
N HIS A 244 0.52 12.57 -14.51
CA HIS A 244 1.46 11.80 -15.32
C HIS A 244 2.25 12.72 -16.25
N ILE A 245 3.58 12.75 -16.09
CA ILE A 245 4.48 13.50 -16.96
C ILE A 245 5.15 12.53 -17.90
N HIS A 246 4.79 12.60 -19.18
CA HIS A 246 5.42 11.76 -20.20
C HIS A 246 6.84 12.24 -20.50
N LEU A 247 7.83 11.36 -20.30
CA LEU A 247 9.25 11.65 -20.55
C LEU A 247 9.77 10.99 -21.82
N ALA A 248 9.06 10.00 -22.36
CA ALA A 248 9.44 9.33 -23.60
C ALA A 248 8.19 8.93 -24.40
N THR A 249 8.31 8.90 -25.73
CA THR A 249 7.28 8.35 -26.63
C THR A 249 7.93 7.78 -27.87
N VAL A 250 7.41 6.67 -28.39
CA VAL A 250 7.90 6.03 -29.62
C VAL A 250 6.75 5.29 -30.29
N MET A 251 6.68 5.38 -31.62
CA MET A 251 5.78 4.59 -32.44
C MET A 251 6.62 3.79 -33.44
N THR A 252 6.58 2.47 -33.35
CA THR A 252 7.37 1.58 -34.22
C THR A 252 6.52 0.45 -34.79
N SER A 253 6.83 0.06 -36.02
CA SER A 253 6.27 -1.16 -36.62
C SER A 253 7.07 -2.39 -36.19
N ARG A 254 6.42 -3.56 -36.23
CA ARG A 254 7.07 -4.85 -35.99
C ARG A 254 8.23 -5.09 -36.96
N SER A 255 8.05 -4.71 -38.23
CA SER A 255 9.06 -4.91 -39.28
C SER A 255 10.35 -4.15 -38.99
N THR A 256 10.22 -2.86 -38.66
CA THR A 256 11.34 -1.98 -38.33
C THR A 256 12.06 -2.45 -37.06
N PHE A 257 11.31 -2.88 -36.04
CA PHE A 257 11.89 -3.28 -34.76
C PHE A 257 12.64 -4.61 -34.84
N ARG A 258 12.14 -5.57 -35.64
CA ARG A 258 12.75 -6.91 -35.79
C ARG A 258 14.15 -6.88 -36.39
N ASP A 259 14.45 -5.88 -37.21
CA ASP A 259 15.75 -5.75 -37.86
C ASP A 259 16.86 -5.24 -36.91
N LEU A 260 16.48 -4.86 -35.67
CA LEU A 260 17.40 -4.35 -34.65
C LEU A 260 17.97 -5.47 -33.77
N HIS A 261 19.29 -5.44 -33.57
CA HIS A 261 19.99 -6.34 -32.63
C HIS A 261 20.14 -5.69 -31.26
N LEU A 262 19.04 -5.63 -30.49
CA LEU A 262 18.92 -4.86 -29.25
C LEU A 262 20.00 -5.13 -28.18
N ALA A 263 20.56 -6.34 -28.13
CA ALA A 263 21.61 -6.67 -27.16
C ALA A 263 22.94 -5.91 -27.41
N GLN A 264 23.11 -5.30 -28.60
CA GLN A 264 24.35 -4.63 -29.01
C GLN A 264 24.16 -3.14 -29.31
N VAL A 265 22.95 -2.59 -29.16
CA VAL A 265 22.68 -1.19 -29.47
C VAL A 265 22.96 -0.28 -28.29
N ASP A 266 23.33 0.97 -28.58
CA ASP A 266 23.20 2.08 -27.64
C ASP A 266 21.71 2.44 -27.52
N ALA A 267 21.12 2.35 -26.33
CA ALA A 267 19.67 2.44 -26.18
C ALA A 267 19.15 3.83 -26.53
N GLY A 268 19.86 4.89 -26.10
CA GLY A 268 19.50 6.26 -26.43
C GLY A 268 19.46 6.53 -27.93
N SER A 269 20.52 6.15 -28.66
CA SER A 269 20.61 6.34 -30.11
C SER A 269 19.63 5.43 -30.86
N CYS A 270 19.44 4.20 -30.40
CA CYS A 270 18.46 3.29 -31.00
C CYS A 270 17.03 3.83 -30.90
N LEU A 271 16.65 4.33 -29.72
CA LEU A 271 15.32 4.91 -29.51
C LEU A 271 15.13 6.17 -30.36
N ALA A 272 16.10 7.09 -30.34
CA ALA A 272 15.99 8.39 -31.00
C ALA A 272 16.18 8.34 -32.51
N ASP A 273 17.22 7.67 -33.00
CA ASP A 273 17.63 7.74 -34.40
C ASP A 273 17.02 6.61 -35.24
N ALA A 274 17.04 5.37 -34.72
CA ALA A 274 16.54 4.21 -35.47
C ALA A 274 15.01 4.12 -35.43
N LEU A 275 14.42 4.29 -34.25
CA LEU A 275 12.96 4.21 -34.06
C LEU A 275 12.25 5.56 -34.18
N ARG A 276 13.00 6.67 -34.34
CA ARG A 276 12.46 8.04 -34.37
C ARG A 276 11.60 8.39 -33.15
N GLY A 277 11.91 7.78 -32.01
CA GLY A 277 11.30 8.07 -30.73
C GLY A 277 11.77 9.41 -30.18
N GLN A 278 10.99 9.97 -29.26
CA GLN A 278 11.32 11.18 -28.54
C GLN A 278 11.59 10.83 -27.09
N LEU A 279 12.72 11.33 -26.58
CA LEU A 279 13.10 11.24 -25.18
C LEU A 279 13.34 12.64 -24.66
N SER A 280 12.89 12.89 -23.43
CA SER A 280 13.03 14.20 -22.79
C SER A 280 14.48 14.66 -22.83
N PRO A 281 14.75 15.93 -23.17
CA PRO A 281 16.11 16.46 -23.17
C PRO A 281 16.66 16.61 -21.75
N ARG A 282 15.78 16.79 -20.75
CA ARG A 282 16.09 16.88 -19.32
C ARG A 282 15.07 16.08 -18.50
N PRO A 283 15.17 14.74 -18.51
CA PRO A 283 14.26 13.90 -17.77
C PRO A 283 14.44 14.07 -16.25
N ASP A 284 15.62 14.48 -15.79
CA ASP A 284 15.91 14.82 -14.39
C ASP A 284 15.13 16.05 -13.89
N GLN A 285 14.66 16.90 -14.81
CA GLN A 285 13.85 18.08 -14.53
C GLN A 285 12.39 17.89 -14.94
N LEU A 286 11.97 16.64 -15.21
CA LEU A 286 10.62 16.29 -15.65
C LEU A 286 10.14 17.13 -16.85
N THR A 287 11.04 17.45 -17.79
CA THR A 287 10.64 18.18 -19.00
C THR A 287 9.75 17.27 -19.86
N PRO A 288 8.46 17.63 -20.08
CA PRO A 288 7.52 16.73 -20.73
C PRO A 288 7.81 16.59 -22.23
N VAL A 289 7.49 15.42 -22.76
CA VAL A 289 7.40 15.10 -24.18
C VAL A 289 5.94 14.87 -24.50
N ARG A 290 5.46 15.37 -25.65
CA ARG A 290 4.07 15.21 -26.05
C ARG A 290 3.85 13.83 -26.68
N PRO A 291 3.00 12.96 -26.12
CA PRO A 291 2.66 11.68 -26.73
C PRO A 291 2.03 11.87 -28.11
N SER A 292 2.32 10.96 -29.04
CA SER A 292 1.70 10.97 -30.37
C SER A 292 0.24 10.50 -30.34
N ARG A 293 -0.08 9.55 -29.46
CA ARG A 293 -1.41 8.96 -29.27
C ARG A 293 -1.50 8.44 -27.83
N LEU A 294 -2.61 8.67 -27.15
CA LEU A 294 -2.87 8.14 -25.82
C LEU A 294 -3.88 6.98 -25.88
N PRO A 295 -3.87 6.06 -24.90
CA PRO A 295 -4.85 4.96 -24.84
C PRO A 295 -6.31 5.47 -24.89
N GLN A 296 -6.61 6.57 -24.19
CA GLN A 296 -7.94 7.20 -24.16
C GLN A 296 -8.42 7.76 -25.51
N ASP A 297 -7.51 7.99 -26.46
CA ASP A 297 -7.84 8.45 -27.81
C ASP A 297 -8.35 7.29 -28.68
N VAL A 298 -8.21 6.04 -28.21
CA VAL A 298 -8.66 4.83 -28.89
C VAL A 298 -10.09 4.51 -28.44
N GLY A 299 -11.09 4.89 -29.23
CA GLY A 299 -12.48 4.44 -29.07
C GLY A 299 -13.53 5.47 -28.59
N ASN A 300 -13.21 6.76 -28.49
CA ASN A 300 -14.10 7.73 -27.85
C ASN A 300 -15.36 8.09 -28.67
N ARG A 301 -16.47 7.37 -28.44
CA ARG A 301 -17.84 7.80 -28.74
C ARG A 301 -18.60 7.94 -27.42
N VAL A 302 -18.56 9.14 -26.87
CA VAL A 302 -19.22 9.54 -25.61
C VAL A 302 -20.74 9.38 -25.74
N VAL A 303 -21.36 8.65 -24.82
CA VAL A 303 -22.78 8.80 -24.49
C VAL A 303 -22.86 9.22 -23.03
N ALA A 304 -23.24 10.48 -22.81
CA ALA A 304 -23.47 11.05 -21.50
C ALA A 304 -24.96 10.94 -21.14
N HIS A 305 -25.26 10.31 -20.00
CA HIS A 305 -26.50 10.43 -19.22
C HIS A 305 -26.05 10.35 -17.75
N GLY A 306 -26.54 11.09 -16.75
CA GLY A 306 -27.78 11.85 -16.54
C GLY A 306 -28.05 11.76 -15.02
N SER A 307 -28.38 12.89 -14.40
CA SER A 307 -28.47 13.15 -12.95
C SER A 307 -29.44 12.25 -12.14
N ASP A 308 -29.02 11.82 -10.94
CA ASP A 308 -29.81 11.82 -9.67
C ASP A 308 -28.91 11.39 -8.49
N GLU A 309 -29.20 11.93 -7.30
CA GLU A 309 -28.33 12.08 -6.10
C GLU A 309 -27.30 10.96 -5.83
N GLU A 310 -26.05 11.40 -5.63
CA GLU A 310 -24.89 10.56 -5.29
C GLU A 310 -24.84 10.25 -3.78
N PRO A 311 -24.65 8.98 -3.38
CA PRO A 311 -24.52 8.59 -1.97
C PRO A 311 -23.18 9.08 -1.38
N ASP A 312 -23.22 9.63 -0.17
CA ASP A 312 -22.02 10.08 0.54
C ASP A 312 -21.28 8.90 1.18
N LEU A 313 -20.05 8.66 0.74
CA LEU A 313 -19.20 7.56 1.20
C LEU A 313 -18.79 7.74 2.68
N TYR A 314 -18.85 8.95 3.24
CA TYR A 314 -18.60 9.18 4.66
C TYR A 314 -19.76 8.76 5.56
N ASP A 315 -21.00 8.87 5.07
CA ASP A 315 -22.22 8.66 5.84
C ASP A 315 -22.91 7.32 5.51
N MET A 316 -22.38 6.58 4.54
CA MET A 316 -22.82 5.23 4.18
C MET A 316 -22.45 4.20 5.26
N ASP A 317 -23.33 3.22 5.51
CA ASP A 317 -23.08 2.09 6.42
C ASP A 317 -21.80 1.29 6.04
N PRO A 318 -20.96 0.83 6.99
CA PRO A 318 -19.72 0.11 6.69
C PRO A 318 -19.91 -1.12 5.79
N ILE A 319 -20.99 -1.88 6.03
CA ILE A 319 -21.30 -3.08 5.24
C ILE A 319 -21.76 -2.68 3.84
N ALA A 320 -22.49 -1.56 3.72
CA ALA A 320 -22.87 -1.02 2.42
C ALA A 320 -21.65 -0.51 1.63
N PHE A 321 -20.63 0.04 2.31
CA PHE A 321 -19.39 0.49 1.68
C PHE A 321 -18.53 -0.68 1.20
N GLU A 322 -18.40 -1.75 2.00
CA GLU A 322 -17.76 -3.00 1.57
C GLU A 322 -18.46 -3.60 0.34
N HIS A 323 -19.80 -3.60 0.32
CA HIS A 323 -20.58 -4.02 -0.85
C HIS A 323 -20.37 -3.11 -2.06
N LEU A 324 -20.30 -1.79 -1.88
CA LEU A 324 -20.03 -0.85 -2.98
C LEU A 324 -18.65 -1.09 -3.59
N VAL A 325 -17.63 -1.36 -2.76
CA VAL A 325 -16.31 -1.74 -3.25
C VAL A 325 -16.39 -3.09 -3.96
N ALA A 326 -17.08 -4.09 -3.40
CA ALA A 326 -17.29 -5.36 -4.12
C ALA A 326 -18.00 -5.15 -5.47
N ASP A 327 -18.98 -4.26 -5.54
CA ASP A 327 -19.69 -3.90 -6.78
C ASP A 327 -18.80 -3.15 -7.76
N LEU A 328 -17.87 -2.30 -7.29
CA LEU A 328 -16.83 -1.69 -8.12
C LEU A 328 -15.94 -2.76 -8.73
N PHE A 329 -15.45 -3.70 -7.94
CA PHE A 329 -14.61 -4.78 -8.45
C PHE A 329 -15.40 -5.66 -9.44
N ARG A 330 -16.70 -5.92 -9.21
CA ARG A 330 -17.59 -6.60 -10.18
C ARG A 330 -17.80 -5.80 -11.46
N ALA A 331 -17.99 -4.48 -11.36
CA ALA A 331 -18.13 -3.58 -12.51
C ALA A 331 -16.83 -3.43 -13.30
N MET A 332 -15.69 -3.70 -12.67
CA MET A 332 -14.38 -3.87 -13.31
C MET A 332 -14.17 -5.28 -13.92
N GLY A 333 -15.17 -6.16 -13.84
CA GLY A 333 -15.14 -7.50 -14.44
C GLY A 333 -14.64 -8.62 -13.50
N MET A 334 -14.43 -8.34 -12.22
CA MET A 334 -13.89 -9.31 -11.25
C MET A 334 -14.98 -10.09 -10.49
N GLN A 335 -14.66 -11.30 -10.05
CA GLN A 335 -15.51 -12.07 -9.13
C GLN A 335 -15.21 -11.65 -7.69
N ALA A 336 -15.89 -10.61 -7.21
CA ALA A 336 -15.74 -10.13 -5.83
C ALA A 336 -16.84 -10.68 -4.92
N VAL A 337 -16.44 -11.24 -3.77
CA VAL A 337 -17.32 -11.69 -2.69
C VAL A 337 -16.90 -11.01 -1.40
N THR A 338 -17.85 -10.36 -0.73
CA THR A 338 -17.66 -9.81 0.61
C THR A 338 -17.51 -10.97 1.60
N THR A 339 -16.43 -10.99 2.39
CA THR A 339 -16.21 -12.01 3.42
C THR A 339 -17.11 -11.73 4.63
N GLN A 340 -17.61 -12.76 5.31
CA GLN A 340 -18.38 -12.56 6.55
C GLN A 340 -17.44 -12.55 7.75
N ARG A 341 -17.41 -11.40 8.44
CA ARG A 341 -16.63 -11.03 9.63
C ARG A 341 -16.04 -12.16 10.49
N SER A 342 -14.71 -12.06 10.66
CA SER A 342 -13.96 -12.04 11.93
C SER A 342 -12.99 -13.18 12.27
N ASN A 343 -12.43 -13.93 11.31
CA ASN A 343 -11.28 -14.80 11.63
C ASN A 343 -10.24 -14.99 10.53
N ASP A 344 -10.19 -14.09 9.55
CA ASP A 344 -9.38 -14.18 8.32
C ASP A 344 -8.29 -13.09 8.20
N GLY A 345 -7.94 -12.41 9.31
CA GLY A 345 -6.78 -11.50 9.31
C GLY A 345 -7.01 -10.16 8.61
N GLY A 346 -8.27 -9.71 8.51
CA GLY A 346 -8.62 -8.36 8.07
C GLY A 346 -8.88 -8.21 6.56
N VAL A 347 -9.27 -9.29 5.88
CA VAL A 347 -9.76 -9.26 4.49
C VAL A 347 -11.24 -8.89 4.50
N ASP A 348 -11.60 -7.82 3.80
CA ASP A 348 -13.00 -7.35 3.75
C ASP A 348 -13.69 -7.79 2.44
N VAL A 349 -12.92 -7.91 1.34
CA VAL A 349 -13.40 -8.43 0.06
C VAL A 349 -12.35 -9.37 -0.53
N ASP A 350 -12.76 -10.60 -0.84
CA ASP A 350 -12.00 -11.50 -1.69
C ASP A 350 -12.44 -11.25 -3.14
N ALA A 351 -11.54 -10.68 -3.94
CA ALA A 351 -11.76 -10.49 -5.36
C ALA A 351 -10.90 -11.50 -6.13
N LEU A 352 -11.53 -12.37 -6.90
CA LEU A 352 -10.82 -13.15 -7.92
C LEU A 352 -10.93 -12.36 -9.21
N ASP A 353 -9.82 -11.86 -9.72
CA ASP A 353 -9.79 -11.37 -11.09
C ASP A 353 -9.83 -12.61 -12.01
N PRO A 354 -10.94 -12.84 -12.74
CA PRO A 354 -11.09 -14.00 -13.59
C PRO A 354 -10.27 -13.86 -14.87
N THR A 355 -9.65 -12.69 -15.14
CA THR A 355 -8.82 -12.47 -16.31
C THR A 355 -7.74 -13.54 -16.35
N PRO A 356 -7.77 -14.44 -17.32
CA PRO A 356 -6.92 -15.62 -17.30
C PRO A 356 -5.43 -15.31 -17.23
N ILE A 357 -5.00 -14.18 -17.81
CA ILE A 357 -3.57 -13.87 -17.98
C ILE A 357 -3.05 -12.91 -16.91
N ARG A 358 -3.82 -11.89 -16.52
CA ARG A 358 -3.41 -10.92 -15.47
C ARG A 358 -3.97 -11.26 -14.10
N GLY A 359 -5.05 -12.03 -14.06
CA GLY A 359 -5.85 -12.24 -12.89
C GLY A 359 -5.27 -13.24 -11.92
N GLY A 360 -5.96 -13.38 -10.80
CA GLY A 360 -5.48 -14.09 -9.62
C GLY A 360 -6.29 -13.67 -8.40
N LYS A 361 -5.98 -14.30 -7.27
CA LYS A 361 -6.63 -13.93 -6.01
C LYS A 361 -6.12 -12.55 -5.60
N ILE A 362 -7.04 -11.61 -5.44
CA ILE A 362 -6.80 -10.25 -4.96
C ILE A 362 -7.48 -10.15 -3.59
N VAL A 363 -6.69 -9.79 -2.60
CA VAL A 363 -7.19 -9.51 -1.27
C VAL A 363 -7.43 -8.01 -1.16
N VAL A 364 -8.67 -7.63 -0.91
CA VAL A 364 -9.06 -6.23 -0.78
C VAL A 364 -9.42 -5.96 0.67
N GLN A 365 -8.76 -4.96 1.24
CA GLN A 365 -9.07 -4.46 2.56
C GLN A 365 -9.66 -3.06 2.42
N VAL A 366 -10.79 -2.83 3.10
CA VAL A 366 -11.58 -1.62 2.99
C VAL A 366 -11.56 -0.93 4.35
N LYS A 367 -10.91 0.23 4.42
CA LYS A 367 -10.82 1.03 5.65
C LYS A 367 -11.55 2.35 5.48
N ARG A 368 -12.74 2.45 6.07
CA ARG A 368 -13.48 3.71 6.16
C ARG A 368 -12.90 4.59 7.27
N TYR A 369 -11.95 5.45 6.91
CA TYR A 369 -11.36 6.44 7.81
C TYR A 369 -11.74 7.87 7.42
N ARG A 370 -11.82 8.74 8.43
CA ARG A 370 -11.90 10.20 8.25
C ARG A 370 -10.51 10.84 8.24
N ASN A 371 -9.54 10.21 8.91
CA ASN A 371 -8.15 10.66 9.03
C ASN A 371 -7.21 9.81 8.16
N THR A 372 -5.97 10.28 7.96
CA THR A 372 -4.95 9.61 7.12
C THR A 372 -4.66 8.19 7.60
N VAL A 373 -4.63 7.23 6.67
CA VAL A 373 -4.33 5.81 6.98
C VAL A 373 -2.85 5.66 7.41
N PRO A 374 -2.57 5.05 8.58
CA PRO A 374 -1.21 4.84 9.04
C PRO A 374 -0.46 3.78 8.21
N PRO A 375 0.89 3.84 8.12
CA PRO A 375 1.68 2.86 7.37
C PRO A 375 1.53 1.41 7.88
N THR A 376 1.17 1.22 9.15
CA THR A 376 0.92 -0.10 9.76
C THR A 376 -0.15 -0.88 9.00
N ALA A 377 -1.27 -0.24 8.64
CA ALA A 377 -2.35 -0.89 7.90
C ALA A 377 -1.91 -1.45 6.52
N VAL A 378 -0.99 -0.76 5.85
CA VAL A 378 -0.42 -1.24 4.57
C VAL A 378 0.51 -2.44 4.79
N ARG A 379 1.25 -2.45 5.91
CA ARG A 379 2.13 -3.57 6.26
C ARG A 379 1.33 -4.81 6.63
N ASP A 380 0.24 -4.63 7.37
CA ASP A 380 -0.64 -5.72 7.77
C ASP A 380 -1.31 -6.36 6.55
N LEU A 381 -1.85 -5.55 5.63
CA LEU A 381 -2.39 -6.04 4.35
C LEU A 381 -1.37 -6.87 3.56
N TYR A 382 -0.10 -6.46 3.56
CA TYR A 382 0.95 -7.21 2.88
C TYR A 382 1.21 -8.59 3.49
N GLY A 383 1.15 -8.68 4.82
CA GLY A 383 1.21 -9.97 5.53
C GLY A 383 0.02 -10.85 5.16
N THR A 384 -1.20 -10.30 5.24
CA THR A 384 -2.44 -11.01 4.90
C THR A 384 -2.47 -11.47 3.45
N ALA A 385 -1.99 -10.65 2.50
CA ALA A 385 -1.92 -11.02 1.08
C ALA A 385 -0.96 -12.20 0.83
N GLN A 386 0.19 -12.24 1.51
CA GLN A 386 1.14 -13.36 1.39
C GLN A 386 0.60 -14.64 2.01
N ASP A 387 0.03 -14.56 3.22
CA ASP A 387 -0.56 -15.72 3.91
C ASP A 387 -1.75 -16.30 3.13
N ALA A 388 -2.55 -15.44 2.49
CA ALA A 388 -3.66 -15.83 1.64
C ALA A 388 -3.26 -16.36 0.25
N GLY A 389 -1.97 -16.29 -0.11
CA GLY A 389 -1.45 -16.65 -1.44
C GLY A 389 -1.99 -15.75 -2.56
N ALA A 390 -2.28 -14.49 -2.24
CA ALA A 390 -2.84 -13.52 -3.18
C ALA A 390 -1.76 -12.96 -4.11
N ASN A 391 -2.12 -12.76 -5.38
CA ASN A 391 -1.23 -12.18 -6.39
C ASN A 391 -1.08 -10.67 -6.17
N LYS A 392 -2.04 -10.04 -5.49
CA LYS A 392 -2.09 -8.59 -5.24
C LYS A 392 -2.93 -8.29 -4.00
N GLY A 393 -2.50 -7.33 -3.19
CA GLY A 393 -3.30 -6.72 -2.13
C GLY A 393 -3.77 -5.33 -2.53
N VAL A 394 -5.03 -4.98 -2.28
CA VAL A 394 -5.56 -3.63 -2.53
C VAL A 394 -6.11 -3.05 -1.23
N LEU A 395 -5.63 -1.87 -0.83
CA LEU A 395 -6.17 -1.13 0.30
C LEU A 395 -7.02 0.02 -0.22
N VAL A 396 -8.31 0.00 0.09
CA VAL A 396 -9.26 1.05 -0.30
C VAL A 396 -9.63 1.87 0.93
N THR A 397 -9.58 3.20 0.82
CA THR A 397 -9.98 4.09 1.92
C THR A 397 -10.82 5.27 1.45
N THR A 398 -11.61 5.84 2.37
CA THR A 398 -12.32 7.12 2.19
C THR A 398 -11.46 8.35 2.49
N SER A 399 -10.24 8.18 3.01
CA SER A 399 -9.31 9.26 3.33
C SER A 399 -8.04 9.21 2.44
N LYS A 400 -6.92 9.77 2.91
CA LYS A 400 -5.63 9.79 2.19
C LYS A 400 -4.64 8.82 2.83
N PHE A 401 -3.62 8.42 2.09
CA PHE A 401 -2.48 7.66 2.61
C PHE A 401 -1.32 8.60 2.95
N GLY A 402 -0.58 8.31 4.01
CA GLY A 402 0.63 9.04 4.36
C GLY A 402 1.82 8.71 3.45
N PRO A 403 2.87 9.55 3.39
CA PRO A 403 4.07 9.29 2.58
C PRO A 403 4.77 7.95 2.89
N GLY A 404 4.74 7.53 4.16
CA GLY A 404 5.28 6.23 4.59
C GLY A 404 4.51 5.02 4.03
N SER A 405 3.20 5.17 3.79
CA SER A 405 2.32 4.15 3.20
C SER A 405 2.67 3.94 1.72
N HIS A 406 2.84 5.03 0.96
CA HIS A 406 3.28 4.96 -0.44
C HIS A 406 4.71 4.42 -0.58
N THR A 407 5.62 4.85 0.31
CA THR A 407 7.01 4.36 0.31
C THR A 407 7.07 2.85 0.55
N PHE A 408 6.21 2.32 1.43
CA PHE A 408 6.18 0.89 1.72
C PHE A 408 5.54 0.07 0.60
N ALA A 409 4.51 0.59 -0.06
CA ALA A 409 3.82 -0.08 -1.17
C ALA A 409 4.67 -0.12 -2.46
N ASN A 410 5.58 0.83 -2.65
CA ASN A 410 6.42 0.92 -3.83
C ASN A 410 7.25 -0.37 -4.05
N GLY A 411 7.12 -0.96 -5.25
CA GLY A 411 7.81 -2.19 -5.64
C GLY A 411 7.22 -3.49 -5.08
N LYS A 412 6.14 -3.42 -4.30
CA LYS A 412 5.41 -4.60 -3.79
C LYS A 412 4.10 -4.82 -4.55
N PRO A 413 3.51 -6.02 -4.54
CA PRO A 413 2.20 -6.31 -5.12
C PRO A 413 1.06 -5.71 -4.27
N LEU A 414 1.15 -4.42 -3.94
CA LEU A 414 0.19 -3.65 -3.16
C LEU A 414 -0.29 -2.45 -3.97
N GLU A 415 -1.60 -2.22 -3.97
CA GLU A 415 -2.22 -1.03 -4.56
C GLU A 415 -3.00 -0.26 -3.49
N LEU A 416 -2.85 1.06 -3.50
CA LEU A 416 -3.48 1.95 -2.54
C LEU A 416 -4.48 2.83 -3.31
N ILE A 417 -5.76 2.75 -2.95
CA ILE A 417 -6.83 3.53 -3.57
C ILE A 417 -7.37 4.51 -2.53
N SER A 418 -7.02 5.79 -2.68
CA SER A 418 -7.48 6.86 -1.80
C SER A 418 -8.93 7.26 -2.07
N GLY A 419 -9.52 8.04 -1.18
CA GLY A 419 -10.93 8.44 -1.30
C GLY A 419 -11.25 9.16 -2.61
N SER A 420 -10.36 10.06 -3.07
CA SER A 420 -10.53 10.75 -4.35
C SER A 420 -10.41 9.81 -5.55
N GLU A 421 -9.46 8.87 -5.53
CA GLU A 421 -9.26 7.90 -6.60
C GLU A 421 -10.42 6.90 -6.67
N LEU A 422 -10.98 6.53 -5.52
CA LEU A 422 -12.16 5.66 -5.44
C LEU A 422 -13.37 6.30 -6.10
N VAL A 423 -13.64 7.59 -5.85
CA VAL A 423 -14.74 8.33 -6.48
C VAL A 423 -14.55 8.39 -8.00
N ASP A 424 -13.33 8.66 -8.46
CA ASP A 424 -13.01 8.67 -9.89
C ASP A 424 -13.23 7.29 -10.54
N LEU A 425 -12.83 6.21 -9.86
CA LEU A 425 -13.02 4.83 -10.33
C LEU A 425 -14.50 4.44 -10.39
N LEU A 426 -15.29 4.80 -9.36
CA LEU A 426 -16.73 4.57 -9.35
C LEU A 426 -17.40 5.21 -10.57
N HIS A 427 -17.09 6.49 -10.85
CA HIS A 427 -17.67 7.19 -12.00
C HIS A 427 -17.27 6.59 -13.35
N ARG A 428 -16.00 6.17 -13.51
CA ARG A 428 -15.53 5.53 -14.76
C ARG A 428 -16.27 4.21 -15.05
N HIS A 429 -16.66 3.49 -14.00
CA HIS A 429 -17.37 2.20 -14.11
C HIS A 429 -18.89 2.33 -13.96
N GLY A 430 -19.44 3.55 -14.04
CA GLY A 430 -20.88 3.79 -14.01
C GLY A 430 -21.54 3.63 -12.64
N LEU A 431 -20.74 3.56 -11.57
CA LEU A 431 -21.18 3.51 -10.18
C LEU A 431 -21.18 4.91 -9.56
N ARG A 432 -21.98 5.10 -8.50
CA ARG A 432 -22.22 6.42 -7.88
C ARG A 432 -21.60 6.47 -6.49
N GLY A 433 -20.91 7.57 -6.17
CA GLY A 433 -20.40 7.84 -4.83
C GLY A 433 -19.71 9.20 -4.73
N ARG A 434 -19.98 9.95 -3.67
CA ARG A 434 -19.33 11.25 -3.39
C ARG A 434 -18.72 11.26 -1.99
N LEU A 435 -17.74 12.13 -1.76
CA LEU A 435 -17.21 12.40 -0.43
C LEU A 435 -17.68 13.79 0.00
N GLY A 436 -18.59 13.90 0.97
CA GLY A 436 -18.86 15.13 1.73
C GLY A 436 -19.25 16.37 0.93
N GLY A 437 -20.55 16.68 0.91
CA GLY A 437 -21.12 17.91 0.34
C GLY A 437 -22.45 18.25 1.01
N GLY A 438 -22.40 18.78 2.23
CA GLY A 438 -23.58 19.25 2.98
C GLY A 438 -23.71 20.78 2.94
N ALA A 439 -24.65 21.27 2.13
CA ALA A 439 -25.29 22.60 2.14
C ALA A 439 -24.59 23.77 2.87
N ARG A 440 -23.86 24.59 2.11
CA ARG A 440 -23.90 26.05 2.23
C ARG A 440 -24.13 26.64 0.84
N GLN A 441 -25.18 27.44 0.68
CA GLN A 441 -25.48 28.19 -0.53
C GLN A 441 -24.23 28.96 -1.00
N PRO A 442 -23.98 29.07 -2.32
CA PRO A 442 -22.89 29.87 -2.84
C PRO A 442 -23.22 31.35 -2.68
N SER A 443 -22.87 31.94 -1.54
CA SER A 443 -22.64 33.38 -1.48
C SER A 443 -21.34 33.63 -2.25
N ALA A 444 -21.48 34.38 -3.34
CA ALA A 444 -20.46 34.95 -4.22
C ALA A 444 -19.01 34.76 -3.75
N GLN A 445 -18.22 34.09 -4.59
CA GLN A 445 -16.76 34.10 -4.53
C GLN A 445 -16.24 35.53 -4.31
N PRO A 446 -15.48 35.81 -3.25
CA PRO A 446 -14.34 36.69 -3.37
C PRO A 446 -13.21 35.85 -3.96
N THR A 447 -12.80 36.23 -5.16
CA THR A 447 -11.49 35.93 -5.78
C THR A 447 -10.40 35.63 -4.74
N PRO A 448 -9.61 34.54 -4.88
CA PRO A 448 -8.44 34.36 -4.03
C PRO A 448 -7.40 35.42 -4.41
N SER A 449 -7.34 36.48 -3.61
CA SER A 449 -6.17 37.36 -3.55
C SER A 449 -5.01 36.58 -2.98
N ALA A 450 -3.91 36.58 -3.71
CA ALA A 450 -2.62 36.01 -3.32
C ALA A 450 -2.07 36.67 -2.05
N GLN A 451 -2.33 36.12 -0.87
CA GLN A 451 -1.61 36.43 0.37
C GLN A 451 -1.63 35.20 1.29
N GLY A 452 -0.52 34.49 1.40
CA GLY A 452 -0.36 33.34 2.30
C GLY A 452 1.11 33.06 2.64
N ASP A 453 1.95 34.10 2.60
CA ASP A 453 3.37 34.02 2.99
C ASP A 453 3.79 35.21 3.88
N ARG A 454 2.80 35.90 4.48
CA ARG A 454 3.04 36.91 5.52
C ARG A 454 2.46 36.40 6.83
N LEU A 455 3.33 36.31 7.84
CA LEU A 455 2.94 36.22 9.24
C LEU A 455 2.00 37.42 9.56
N PRO A 456 1.00 37.26 10.43
CA PRO A 456 0.17 38.38 10.90
C PRO A 456 1.05 39.54 11.41
N ASP A 457 0.58 40.79 11.34
CA ASP A 457 1.40 41.94 11.80
C ASP A 457 1.68 41.92 13.32
N ASP A 458 0.95 41.10 14.09
CA ASP A 458 1.09 40.95 15.54
C ASP A 458 1.17 39.45 15.94
N TYR A 459 2.37 39.00 16.31
CA TYR A 459 2.66 37.64 16.77
C TYR A 459 3.75 37.66 17.83
N ASN A 460 3.78 36.63 18.66
CA ASN A 460 4.83 36.43 19.65
C ASN A 460 5.63 35.19 19.34
N VAL A 461 6.94 35.25 19.58
CA VAL A 461 7.85 34.10 19.43
C VAL A 461 8.19 33.56 20.81
N LEU A 462 7.89 32.29 21.02
CA LEU A 462 8.19 31.52 22.22
C LEU A 462 9.43 30.68 21.95
N GLY A 463 10.60 31.20 22.34
CA GLY A 463 11.87 30.48 22.29
C GLY A 463 12.03 29.61 23.53
N MET A 464 12.45 28.35 23.37
CA MET A 464 12.64 27.42 24.48
C MET A 464 14.08 26.96 24.56
N SER A 465 14.65 27.05 25.76
CA SER A 465 16.02 26.60 26.03
C SER A 465 16.04 25.70 27.27
N TRP A 466 16.91 24.69 27.26
CA TRP A 466 17.14 23.77 28.38
C TRP A 466 18.57 23.25 28.37
N THR A 467 19.05 22.80 29.53
CA THR A 467 20.33 22.09 29.69
C THR A 467 20.11 20.60 29.40
N GLY A 468 21.12 19.92 28.84
CA GLY A 468 21.05 18.50 28.45
C GLY A 468 21.18 18.27 26.95
N SER A 469 21.58 17.07 26.52
CA SER A 469 21.76 16.69 25.10
C SER A 469 20.58 15.90 24.54
N VAL A 470 19.49 15.74 25.31
CA VAL A 470 18.30 15.02 24.88
C VAL A 470 17.58 15.84 23.80
N ALA A 471 17.34 15.22 22.65
CA ALA A 471 16.51 15.76 21.59
C ALA A 471 15.04 15.65 22.03
N LEU A 472 14.36 16.79 22.09
CA LEU A 472 12.97 16.89 22.50
C LEU A 472 12.17 17.56 21.41
N ASP A 473 10.99 17.00 21.13
CA ASP A 473 10.00 17.62 20.28
C ASP A 473 9.09 18.50 21.14
N VAL A 474 8.94 19.75 20.70
CA VAL A 474 8.03 20.69 21.33
C VAL A 474 6.76 20.80 20.51
N CYS A 475 5.63 20.52 21.16
CA CYS A 475 4.31 20.57 20.57
C CYS A 475 3.46 21.67 21.21
N ALA A 476 2.47 22.15 20.47
CA ALA A 476 1.52 23.18 20.89
C ALA A 476 0.09 22.70 20.69
N LEU A 477 -0.78 22.96 21.67
CA LEU A 477 -2.19 22.56 21.65
C LEU A 477 -3.08 23.80 21.86
N VAL A 478 -4.00 24.07 20.93
CA VAL A 478 -5.04 25.10 21.11
C VAL A 478 -6.33 24.44 21.61
N CYS A 479 -6.77 24.84 22.79
CA CYS A 479 -7.79 24.13 23.56
C CYS A 479 -8.98 25.02 23.96
N ARG A 480 -10.12 24.35 24.15
CA ARG A 480 -11.26 24.84 24.93
C ARG A 480 -11.36 24.00 26.21
N GLY A 481 -11.09 24.62 27.35
CA GLY A 481 -11.00 23.97 28.66
C GLY A 481 -9.82 23.00 28.75
N ASN A 482 -10.12 21.69 28.70
CA ASN A 482 -9.12 20.62 28.73
C ASN A 482 -9.15 19.74 27.47
N ARG A 483 -9.81 20.20 26.39
CA ARG A 483 -9.84 19.50 25.11
C ARG A 483 -9.31 20.38 23.99
N VAL A 484 -8.57 19.78 23.07
CA VAL A 484 -8.12 20.45 21.83
C VAL A 484 -9.34 20.75 20.95
N LEU A 485 -9.31 21.88 20.25
CA LEU A 485 -10.42 22.29 19.37
C LEU A 485 -10.63 21.30 18.21
N SER A 486 -9.54 20.85 17.57
CA SER A 486 -9.50 19.77 16.60
C SER A 486 -8.06 19.28 16.38
N ASP A 487 -7.87 18.18 15.67
CA ASP A 487 -6.53 17.66 15.32
C ASP A 487 -5.69 18.70 14.55
N GLU A 488 -6.33 19.59 13.78
CA GLU A 488 -5.66 20.67 13.04
C GLU A 488 -5.12 21.80 13.95
N HIS A 489 -5.57 21.82 15.21
CA HIS A 489 -5.15 22.76 16.26
C HIS A 489 -4.07 22.16 17.19
N PHE A 490 -3.53 21.00 16.81
CA PHE A 490 -2.35 20.39 17.41
C PHE A 490 -1.14 20.58 16.49
N VAL A 491 -0.17 21.37 16.96
CA VAL A 491 1.08 21.67 16.25
C VAL A 491 2.17 20.75 16.77
N PHE A 492 2.75 19.95 15.88
CA PHE A 492 3.84 19.00 16.14
C PHE A 492 4.67 18.81 14.86
N PHE A 493 5.69 17.95 14.89
CA PHE A 493 6.65 17.84 13.76
C PHE A 493 5.99 17.53 12.39
N ASN A 494 4.90 16.76 12.34
CA ASN A 494 4.16 16.47 11.10
C ASN A 494 3.04 17.48 10.79
N ASN A 495 2.69 18.36 11.73
CA ASN A 495 1.73 19.45 11.51
C ASN A 495 2.34 20.77 12.02
N PRO A 496 3.21 21.42 11.24
CA PRO A 496 4.03 22.53 11.73
C PRO A 496 3.26 23.84 11.90
N GLN A 497 1.98 23.92 11.52
CA GLN A 497 1.15 25.11 11.68
C GLN A 497 -0.34 24.76 11.81
N THR A 498 -1.11 25.63 12.46
CA THR A 498 -2.57 25.52 12.49
C THR A 498 -3.19 25.99 11.17
N ALA A 499 -4.39 25.53 10.84
CA ALA A 499 -5.08 25.83 9.58
C ALA A 499 -5.37 27.34 9.38
N ASP A 500 -5.56 28.06 10.47
CA ASP A 500 -5.74 29.52 10.54
C ASP A 500 -4.41 30.29 10.58
N GLY A 501 -3.27 29.60 10.68
CA GLY A 501 -1.93 30.20 10.74
C GLY A 501 -1.63 30.92 12.06
N SER A 502 -2.49 30.79 13.07
CA SER A 502 -2.35 31.47 14.36
C SER A 502 -1.19 30.89 15.19
N VAL A 503 -0.85 29.62 15.03
CA VAL A 503 0.31 28.97 15.67
C VAL A 503 1.17 28.28 14.63
N ARG A 504 2.50 28.45 14.72
CA ARG A 504 3.47 27.86 13.80
C ARG A 504 4.78 27.48 14.49
N ALA A 505 5.32 26.30 14.21
CA ALA A 505 6.67 25.92 14.61
C ALA A 505 7.71 26.68 13.75
N LEU A 506 8.73 27.26 14.41
CA LEU A 506 9.82 27.99 13.78
C LEU A 506 11.16 27.26 13.98
N PRO A 507 12.11 27.42 13.06
CA PRO A 507 13.47 26.93 13.28
C PRO A 507 14.07 27.65 14.51
N PRO A 508 14.68 26.91 15.46
CA PRO A 508 15.24 27.50 16.66
C PRO A 508 16.45 28.39 16.34
N THR A 509 16.61 29.48 17.08
CA THR A 509 17.79 30.36 16.99
C THR A 509 18.55 30.29 18.31
N ALA A 510 19.86 30.00 18.26
CA ALA A 510 20.69 29.88 19.46
C ALA A 510 20.54 31.12 20.38
N PRO A 511 20.32 30.96 21.69
CA PRO A 511 20.51 29.75 22.51
C PRO A 511 19.28 28.82 22.60
N ASP A 512 18.18 29.14 21.92
CA ASP A 512 16.96 28.34 21.95
C ASP A 512 17.15 27.04 21.15
N LYS A 513 16.55 25.96 21.63
CA LYS A 513 16.56 24.62 21.00
C LYS A 513 15.23 24.29 20.30
N ALA A 514 14.15 24.99 20.66
CA ALA A 514 12.88 24.95 19.95
C ALA A 514 12.24 26.35 19.92
N ALA A 515 11.42 26.65 18.91
CA ALA A 515 10.71 27.91 18.81
C ALA A 515 9.30 27.73 18.24
N ILE A 516 8.32 28.40 18.83
CA ILE A 516 6.93 28.43 18.36
C ILE A 516 6.48 29.88 18.24
N CYS A 517 5.88 30.22 17.10
CA CYS A 517 5.19 31.47 16.85
C CYS A 517 3.71 31.32 17.21
N VAL A 518 3.15 32.28 17.93
CA VAL A 518 1.72 32.34 18.25
C VAL A 518 1.19 33.77 18.13
N SER A 519 0.09 33.94 17.39
CA SER A 519 -0.70 35.17 17.39
C SER A 519 -1.86 34.99 18.37
N PHE A 520 -1.71 35.51 19.59
CA PHE A 520 -2.70 35.37 20.67
C PHE A 520 -4.05 36.01 20.34
N ASP A 521 -4.05 37.10 19.56
CA ASP A 521 -5.25 37.78 19.07
C ASP A 521 -5.84 37.11 17.82
N GLY A 522 -5.02 36.30 17.13
CA GLY A 522 -5.43 35.49 15.97
C GLY A 522 -5.95 34.10 16.34
N LEU A 523 -5.88 33.68 17.62
CA LEU A 523 -6.44 32.40 18.06
C LEU A 523 -7.98 32.43 17.93
N PRO A 524 -8.62 31.30 17.58
CA PRO A 524 -10.07 31.23 17.47
C PRO A 524 -10.77 31.72 18.74
N ASP A 525 -11.89 32.45 18.60
CA ASP A 525 -12.64 32.98 19.76
C ASP A 525 -13.10 31.90 20.75
N GLU A 526 -13.19 30.67 20.27
CA GLU A 526 -13.51 29.51 21.07
C GLU A 526 -12.38 28.91 21.90
N ALA A 527 -11.13 29.30 21.62
CA ALA A 527 -9.96 28.93 22.39
C ALA A 527 -9.87 29.76 23.66
N ASP A 528 -9.79 29.08 24.81
CA ASP A 528 -9.54 29.71 26.12
C ASP A 528 -8.17 29.32 26.70
N ARG A 529 -7.47 28.37 26.06
CA ARG A 529 -6.22 27.81 26.55
C ARG A 529 -5.27 27.42 25.42
N PHE A 530 -3.99 27.77 25.58
CA PHE A 530 -2.91 27.37 24.68
C PHE A 530 -1.83 26.66 25.50
N VAL A 531 -1.50 25.41 25.18
CA VAL A 531 -0.62 24.54 25.99
C VAL A 531 0.64 24.20 25.21
N LEU A 532 1.79 24.25 25.91
CA LEU A 532 3.09 23.88 25.38
C LEU A 532 3.59 22.61 26.06
N VAL A 533 4.08 21.68 25.24
CA VAL A 533 4.46 20.33 25.64
C VAL A 533 5.84 20.02 25.09
N ALA A 534 6.66 19.31 25.86
CA ALA A 534 7.89 18.69 25.39
C ALA A 534 7.76 17.17 25.50
N ALA A 535 8.18 16.43 24.48
CA ALA A 535 8.19 14.98 24.48
C ALA A 535 9.47 14.42 23.84
N ILE A 536 9.88 13.23 24.27
CA ILE A 536 10.95 12.45 23.66
C ILE A 536 10.36 11.60 22.55
N ASP A 537 11.02 11.55 21.40
CA ASP A 537 10.69 10.59 20.35
C ASP A 537 11.30 9.20 20.68
N PRO A 538 10.47 8.19 20.99
CA PRO A 538 10.95 6.85 21.31
C PRO A 538 11.61 6.13 20.12
N GLU A 539 11.37 6.56 18.87
CA GLU A 539 12.04 6.00 17.69
C GLU A 539 13.50 6.49 17.55
N VAL A 540 13.80 7.70 18.05
CA VAL A 540 15.13 8.31 17.98
C VAL A 540 16.00 7.87 19.15
N ASN A 541 15.44 7.74 20.36
CA ASN A 541 16.17 7.23 21.52
C ASN A 541 15.24 6.51 22.52
N PRO A 542 15.05 5.18 22.39
CA PRO A 542 14.07 4.43 23.16
C PRO A 542 14.38 4.33 24.66
N ASP A 543 15.63 4.52 25.06
CA ASP A 543 16.09 4.44 26.46
C ASP A 543 16.20 5.83 27.13
N ALA A 544 15.84 6.92 26.43
CA ALA A 544 15.94 8.28 26.96
C ALA A 544 14.72 8.66 27.82
N ASP A 545 14.98 9.38 28.91
CA ASP A 545 13.97 9.98 29.77
C ASP A 545 14.23 11.48 29.99
N LEU A 546 13.29 12.15 30.66
CA LEU A 546 13.38 13.59 30.93
C LEU A 546 14.32 13.93 32.09
N SER A 547 15.12 12.99 32.61
CA SER A 547 16.10 13.27 33.69
C SER A 547 17.17 14.29 33.29
N GLY A 548 17.45 14.41 31.99
CA GLY A 548 18.37 15.39 31.43
C GLY A 548 17.77 16.78 31.21
N PHE A 549 16.44 16.96 31.33
CA PHE A 549 15.74 18.21 31.07
C PHE A 549 15.77 19.12 32.30
N THR A 550 16.80 19.97 32.40
CA THR A 550 17.04 20.86 33.56
C THR A 550 17.31 22.30 33.15
N ASN A 551 16.99 23.26 34.02
CA ASN A 551 17.08 24.70 33.75
C ASN A 551 16.30 25.11 32.49
N ALA A 552 15.12 24.52 32.28
CA ALA A 552 14.31 24.85 31.13
C ALA A 552 13.66 26.23 31.32
N CYS A 553 13.63 27.05 30.25
CA CYS A 553 12.92 28.33 30.26
C CYS A 553 12.28 28.62 28.90
N ILE A 554 11.18 29.38 28.93
CA ILE A 554 10.53 29.91 27.73
C ILE A 554 10.76 31.43 27.70
N SER A 555 11.44 31.92 26.67
CA SER A 555 11.59 33.35 26.37
C SER A 555 10.47 33.79 25.44
N LEU A 556 9.65 34.72 25.90
CA LEU A 556 8.63 35.40 25.11
C LEU A 556 9.28 36.60 24.40
N ARG A 557 9.15 36.67 23.07
CA ARG A 557 9.70 37.76 22.25
C ARG A 557 8.64 38.36 21.34
N ASP A 558 8.79 39.64 21.04
CA ASP A 558 7.96 40.34 20.06
C ASP A 558 8.36 39.98 18.60
N PRO A 559 7.64 40.47 17.56
CA PRO A 559 8.01 40.26 16.16
C PRO A 559 9.41 40.77 15.78
N GLY A 560 9.95 41.73 16.54
CA GLY A 560 11.30 42.27 16.39
C GLY A 560 12.37 41.44 17.10
N LEU A 561 12.00 40.30 17.70
CA LEU A 561 12.82 39.43 18.54
C LEU A 561 13.34 40.09 19.83
N ALA A 562 12.72 41.18 20.29
CA ALA A 562 13.00 41.77 21.60
C ALA A 562 12.36 40.93 22.71
N GLU A 563 13.11 40.61 23.76
CA GLU A 563 12.63 39.80 24.89
C GLU A 563 11.60 40.59 25.73
N LEU A 564 10.36 40.14 25.70
CA LEU A 564 9.24 40.69 26.48
C LEU A 564 9.20 40.11 27.89
N GLY A 565 9.69 38.88 28.07
CA GLY A 565 9.77 38.24 29.38
C GLY A 565 10.31 36.82 29.31
N ARG A 566 10.65 36.30 30.49
CA ARG A 566 11.11 34.92 30.67
C ARG A 566 10.17 34.19 31.62
N LEU A 567 9.71 33.03 31.18
CA LEU A 567 8.79 32.17 31.91
C LEU A 567 9.58 30.95 32.39
N GLU A 568 9.52 30.72 33.70
CA GLU A 568 10.05 29.50 34.30
C GLU A 568 9.15 28.32 33.90
N VAL A 569 9.75 27.16 33.64
CA VAL A 569 9.04 25.90 33.40
C VAL A 569 9.56 24.84 34.35
N SER A 570 8.75 23.80 34.59
CA SER A 570 9.18 22.69 35.45
C SER A 570 10.29 21.87 34.79
N ASP A 571 11.25 21.42 35.59
CA ASP A 571 12.26 20.44 35.17
C ASP A 571 11.63 19.04 35.01
N GLY A 572 12.28 18.21 34.17
CA GLY A 572 11.88 16.83 33.92
C GLY A 572 12.27 15.89 35.05
N ARG A 573 11.59 14.74 35.14
CA ARG A 573 11.88 13.70 36.13
C ARG A 573 12.34 12.40 35.46
N PRO A 574 13.08 11.54 36.18
CA PRO A 574 13.40 10.21 35.69
C PRO A 574 12.13 9.41 35.37
N LEU A 575 12.19 8.57 34.33
CA LEU A 575 11.08 7.72 33.82
C LEU A 575 9.92 8.46 33.11
N GLU A 576 9.91 9.80 33.09
CA GLU A 576 8.94 10.56 32.31
C GLU A 576 9.48 10.78 30.88
N THR A 577 8.62 10.66 29.87
CA THR A 577 8.97 10.79 28.45
C THR A 577 8.20 11.94 27.76
N ALA A 578 7.19 12.52 28.42
CA ALA A 578 6.56 13.77 28.01
C ALA A 578 6.20 14.66 29.21
N LEU A 579 6.22 15.99 29.01
CA LEU A 579 6.01 16.99 30.06
C LEU A 579 5.26 18.21 29.51
N VAL A 580 4.24 18.66 30.25
CA VAL A 580 3.59 19.95 29.98
C VAL A 580 4.45 21.09 30.55
N LEU A 581 5.04 21.90 29.68
CA LEU A 581 5.89 23.03 30.04
C LEU A 581 5.08 24.16 30.69
N GLY A 582 3.90 24.44 30.15
CA GLY A 582 2.98 25.46 30.67
C GLY A 582 1.79 25.70 29.77
N SER A 583 0.85 26.51 30.24
CA SER A 583 -0.32 26.89 29.44
C SER A 583 -0.68 28.35 29.62
N PHE A 584 -0.94 29.04 28.50
CA PHE A 584 -1.55 30.36 28.48
C PHE A 584 -3.07 30.21 28.60
N ARG A 585 -3.71 31.04 29.42
CA ARG A 585 -5.17 31.05 29.61
C ARG A 585 -5.74 32.42 29.34
N ARG A 586 -6.84 32.48 28.58
CA ARG A 586 -7.54 33.73 28.25
C ARG A 586 -8.37 34.19 29.45
N ARG A 587 -8.15 35.42 29.90
CA ARG A 587 -8.95 36.09 30.94
C ARG A 587 -10.21 36.70 30.33
N SER A 588 -11.18 37.03 31.19
CA SER A 588 -12.43 37.68 30.79
C SER A 588 -12.25 39.09 30.22
N ASN A 589 -11.09 39.73 30.44
CA ASN A 589 -10.74 41.03 29.87
C ASN A 589 -10.05 40.93 28.49
N GLY A 590 -9.82 39.72 27.97
CA GLY A 590 -9.16 39.47 26.69
C GLY A 590 -7.66 39.16 26.77
N ASP A 591 -7.01 39.39 27.92
CA ASP A 591 -5.57 39.14 28.08
C ASP A 591 -5.25 37.65 28.28
N TRP A 592 -4.01 37.26 27.96
CA TRP A 592 -3.50 35.90 28.18
C TRP A 592 -2.52 35.84 29.36
N ASP A 593 -2.77 34.93 30.29
CA ASP A 593 -1.87 34.65 31.43
C ASP A 593 -1.14 33.34 31.25
N PHE A 594 0.17 33.33 31.52
CA PHE A 594 0.92 32.09 31.63
C PHE A 594 0.70 31.42 32.99
N VAL A 595 0.34 30.15 32.96
CA VAL A 595 0.27 29.26 34.12
C VAL A 595 1.32 28.17 33.96
N LEU A 596 2.21 28.08 34.96
CA LEU A 596 3.27 27.08 35.03
C LEU A 596 2.68 25.66 34.92
N GLY A 597 3.24 24.87 34.01
CA GLY A 597 2.96 23.44 33.86
C GLY A 597 3.91 22.61 34.71
N GLY A 598 3.55 21.36 34.98
CA GLY A 598 4.39 20.44 35.75
C GLY A 598 3.87 19.00 35.83
N LYS A 599 2.99 18.62 34.89
CA LYS A 599 2.49 17.24 34.80
C LYS A 599 3.34 16.49 33.77
N GLY A 600 4.11 15.53 34.25
CA GLY A 600 4.86 14.58 33.43
C GLY A 600 4.08 13.29 33.19
N TYR A 601 4.43 12.61 32.11
CA TYR A 601 3.77 11.41 31.60
C TYR A 601 4.81 10.34 31.30
N ALA A 602 4.56 9.11 31.74
CA ALA A 602 5.46 7.97 31.51
C ALA A 602 5.15 7.26 30.17
N GLY A 603 3.89 7.27 29.74
CA GLY A 603 3.44 6.78 28.43
C GLY A 603 3.66 7.74 27.27
N GLY A 604 4.56 8.72 27.42
CA GLY A 604 4.99 9.61 26.35
C GLY A 604 3.92 10.57 25.83
N LEU A 605 4.12 11.04 24.60
CA LEU A 605 3.22 11.99 23.95
C LEU A 605 1.82 11.42 23.77
N GLU A 606 1.71 10.10 23.54
CA GLU A 606 0.45 9.39 23.35
C GLU A 606 -0.49 9.50 24.56
N GLU A 607 0.00 9.16 25.76
CA GLU A 607 -0.77 9.29 27.01
C GLU A 607 -1.16 10.76 27.26
N LEU A 608 -0.25 11.69 26.94
CA LEU A 608 -0.49 13.12 27.14
C LEU A 608 -1.62 13.64 26.24
N VAL A 609 -1.61 13.33 24.94
CA VAL A 609 -2.61 13.89 24.01
C VAL A 609 -3.99 13.24 24.18
N GLN A 610 -4.06 11.98 24.63
CA GLN A 610 -5.31 11.32 25.04
C GLN A 610 -6.00 12.08 26.19
N ASP A 611 -5.21 12.57 27.15
CA ASP A 611 -5.67 13.41 28.27
C ASP A 611 -6.27 14.75 27.82
N PHE A 612 -5.83 15.26 26.65
CA PHE A 612 -6.38 16.45 25.99
C PHE A 612 -7.45 16.12 24.93
N GLY A 613 -7.93 14.86 24.90
CA GLY A 613 -9.05 14.43 24.07
C GLY A 613 -8.71 14.12 22.62
N ILE A 614 -7.44 13.92 22.29
CA ILE A 614 -6.99 13.42 20.98
C ILE A 614 -6.93 11.89 21.06
N GLU A 615 -7.71 11.19 20.22
CA GLU A 615 -7.64 9.73 20.12
C GLU A 615 -6.39 9.33 19.31
N VAL A 616 -5.42 8.73 19.99
CA VAL A 616 -4.23 8.12 19.37
C VAL A 616 -4.46 6.62 19.37
N ALA A 617 -4.34 6.00 18.19
CA ALA A 617 -4.57 4.57 17.96
C ALA A 617 -3.44 3.95 17.14
#